data_AF-A0A2T8KR68-F1
#
_entry.id   AF-A0A2T8KR68-F1
#
_cell.length_a   1.000
_cell.length_b   1.000
_cell.length_c   1.000
_cell.angle_alpha   90.00
_cell.angle_beta   90.00
_cell.angle_gamma   90.00
#
_symmetry.space_group_name_H-M   'P 1'
#
loop_
_entity.id
_entity.type
_entity.pdbx_description
1 polymer ?
#
loop_
_entity_poly.entity_id
_entity_poly.type
_entity_poly.pdbx_seq_one_letter_code
_entity_poly.pdbx_strand_id
1 'polypeptide(L)'
;MQSEVLAPAVKGTLNVLQACSANNVQKAVVVSSTSAVHFNSNWPQGKPKDESCWSDRNLCLKNEDWYMAAKTLAEGTALEYAEKNGLTVVTVCPCVVLGPLLQPVVNTSSEFLIYVIKGGPTVMNYMLWHIVDVRDVADALLLVYEKAESSGRYLCAPDRVSTKDLLNILKMTHPDYNY
;
A
#
# COMPACT_ATOMS: atom_id res chain seq x y z
N MET A 1 20.69 -0.67 -1.46
CA MET A 1 19.27 -1.07 -1.32
C MET A 1 18.63 -0.63 -0.01
N GLN A 2 19.08 -1.11 1.18
CA GLN A 2 18.47 -0.72 2.47
C GLN A 2 18.43 0.81 2.68
N SER A 3 19.57 1.49 2.60
CA SER A 3 19.66 2.94 2.79
C SER A 3 18.92 3.74 1.72
N GLU A 4 18.85 3.22 0.49
CA GLU A 4 18.20 3.84 -0.66
C GLU A 4 16.67 3.79 -0.59
N VAL A 5 16.09 2.86 0.18
CA VAL A 5 14.63 2.73 0.32
C VAL A 5 14.16 3.30 1.65
N LEU A 6 14.81 2.94 2.77
CA LEU A 6 14.34 3.34 4.09
C LEU A 6 14.54 4.83 4.36
N ALA A 7 15.76 5.35 4.14
CA ALA A 7 16.06 6.73 4.50
C ALA A 7 15.26 7.73 3.66
N PRO A 8 15.11 7.58 2.33
CA PRO A 8 14.26 8.46 1.54
C PRO A 8 12.79 8.37 1.91
N ALA A 9 12.26 7.18 2.23
CA ALA A 9 10.86 7.05 2.64
C ALA A 9 10.57 7.82 3.93
N VAL A 10 11.40 7.64 4.97
CA VAL A 10 11.21 8.30 6.26
C VAL A 10 11.52 9.80 6.17
N LYS A 11 12.69 10.16 5.63
CA LYS A 11 13.11 11.56 5.52
C LYS A 11 12.21 12.36 4.58
N GLY A 12 11.82 11.79 3.45
CA GLY A 12 10.90 12.41 2.50
C GLY A 12 9.55 12.70 3.15
N THR A 13 9.01 11.74 3.89
CA THR A 13 7.75 11.92 4.64
C THR A 13 7.87 13.06 5.65
N LEU A 14 8.91 13.07 6.48
CA LEU A 14 9.13 14.15 7.45
C LEU A 14 9.29 15.52 6.80
N ASN A 15 10.05 15.60 5.71
CA ASN A 15 10.26 16.87 5.00
C ASN A 15 8.93 17.47 4.53
N VAL A 16 8.03 16.65 3.98
CA VAL A 16 6.71 17.12 3.53
C VAL A 16 5.85 17.56 4.71
N LEU A 17 5.80 16.78 5.79
CA LEU A 17 5.00 17.12 6.98
C LEU A 17 5.51 18.39 7.68
N GLN A 18 6.83 18.57 7.75
CA GLN A 18 7.42 19.81 8.25
C GLN A 18 7.05 21.01 7.37
N ALA A 19 7.07 20.85 6.05
CA ALA A 19 6.61 21.89 5.13
C ALA A 19 5.11 22.19 5.31
N CYS A 20 4.27 21.16 5.52
CA CYS A 20 2.85 21.33 5.83
C CYS A 20 2.64 22.19 7.08
N SER A 21 3.31 21.86 8.19
CA SER A 21 3.23 22.63 9.43
C SER A 21 3.71 24.07 9.24
N ALA A 22 4.83 24.27 8.55
CA ALA A 22 5.37 25.60 8.28
C ALA A 22 4.45 26.49 7.43
N ASN A 23 3.53 25.88 6.67
CA ASN A 23 2.56 26.58 5.82
C ASN A 23 1.13 26.53 6.36
N ASN A 24 0.93 26.16 7.63
CA ASN A 24 -0.39 26.06 8.28
C ASN A 24 -1.39 25.16 7.51
N VAL A 25 -0.89 24.10 6.86
CA VAL A 25 -1.74 23.09 6.24
C VAL A 25 -2.56 22.42 7.32
N GLN A 26 -3.87 22.33 7.10
CA GLN A 26 -4.80 21.80 8.11
C GLN A 26 -4.78 20.27 8.18
N LYS A 27 -4.67 19.61 7.02
CA LYS A 27 -4.69 18.15 6.91
C LYS A 27 -3.72 17.67 5.83
N ALA A 28 -2.93 16.66 6.15
CA ALA A 28 -2.11 15.91 5.19
C ALA A 28 -2.62 14.47 5.07
N VAL A 29 -2.78 13.99 3.83
CA VAL A 29 -3.12 12.59 3.54
C VAL A 29 -1.87 11.87 3.06
N VAL A 30 -1.46 10.84 3.78
CA VAL A 30 -0.24 10.08 3.50
C VAL A 30 -0.61 8.72 2.88
N VAL A 31 -0.10 8.47 1.67
CA VAL A 31 -0.26 7.18 1.00
C VAL A 31 0.74 6.16 1.57
N SER A 32 0.27 5.34 2.50
CA SER A 32 1.01 4.20 3.06
C SER A 32 0.87 2.98 2.12
N SER A 33 0.66 1.79 2.67
CA SER A 33 0.48 0.51 1.97
C SER A 33 -0.02 -0.54 2.97
N THR A 34 -0.76 -1.55 2.51
CA THR A 34 -1.01 -2.77 3.32
C THR A 34 0.28 -3.48 3.76
N SER A 35 1.42 -3.15 3.14
CA SER A 35 2.76 -3.55 3.59
C SER A 35 3.08 -3.11 5.03
N ALA A 36 2.47 -2.03 5.52
CA ALA A 36 2.60 -1.58 6.90
C ALA A 36 1.64 -2.28 7.88
N VAL A 37 0.82 -3.21 7.38
CA VAL A 37 -0.27 -3.87 8.11
C VAL A 37 -0.07 -5.39 8.18
N HIS A 38 0.35 -6.01 7.08
CA HIS A 38 0.25 -7.47 6.90
C HIS A 38 1.39 -8.31 7.51
N PHE A 39 2.59 -7.77 7.63
CA PHE A 39 3.82 -8.56 7.84
C PHE A 39 4.10 -8.76 9.33
N ASN A 40 3.38 -9.69 9.95
CA ASN A 40 3.55 -10.05 11.37
C ASN A 40 3.42 -11.57 11.53
N SER A 41 4.54 -12.26 11.81
CA SER A 41 4.59 -13.72 11.92
C SER A 41 3.80 -14.27 13.12
N ASN A 42 3.51 -13.43 14.10
CA ASN A 42 2.77 -13.80 15.31
C ASN A 42 1.27 -13.55 15.18
N TRP A 43 0.79 -13.14 13.99
CA TRP A 43 -0.63 -12.86 13.80
C TRP A 43 -1.48 -14.14 13.84
N PRO A 44 -2.56 -14.20 14.65
CA PRO A 44 -3.39 -15.38 14.74
C PRO A 44 -3.99 -15.79 13.38
N GLN A 45 -3.92 -17.08 13.07
CA GLN A 45 -4.53 -17.62 11.86
C GLN A 45 -6.06 -17.38 11.89
N GLY A 46 -6.61 -16.96 10.75
CA GLY A 46 -8.05 -16.72 10.61
C GLY A 46 -8.56 -15.42 11.23
N LYS A 47 -7.72 -14.65 11.95
CA LYS A 47 -8.10 -13.34 12.47
C LYS A 47 -7.99 -12.27 11.36
N PRO A 48 -9.09 -11.60 10.98
CA PRO A 48 -9.05 -10.48 10.05
C PRO A 48 -8.10 -9.38 10.55
N LYS A 49 -7.46 -8.69 9.60
CA LYS A 49 -6.69 -7.49 9.89
C LYS A 49 -7.56 -6.26 9.64
N ASP A 50 -7.36 -5.27 10.48
CA ASP A 50 -8.00 -3.96 10.44
C ASP A 50 -6.93 -2.86 10.55
N GLU A 51 -7.37 -1.61 10.62
CA GLU A 51 -6.55 -0.41 10.71
C GLU A 51 -5.65 -0.37 11.97
N SER A 52 -5.97 -1.15 13.00
CA SER A 52 -5.15 -1.25 14.22
C SER A 52 -3.91 -2.14 14.04
N CYS A 53 -3.87 -2.91 12.96
CA CYS A 53 -2.82 -3.91 12.72
C CYS A 53 -1.56 -3.29 12.14
N TRP A 54 -0.40 -3.71 12.65
CA TRP A 54 0.90 -3.25 12.17
C TRP A 54 1.80 -4.42 11.77
N SER A 55 2.57 -4.21 10.71
CA SER A 55 3.71 -5.05 10.36
C SER A 55 4.78 -4.97 11.45
N ASP A 56 5.41 -6.10 11.75
CA ASP A 56 6.57 -6.16 12.62
C ASP A 56 7.79 -5.62 11.86
N ARG A 57 8.14 -4.37 12.16
CA ARG A 57 9.33 -3.70 11.60
C ARG A 57 10.61 -4.50 11.81
N ASN A 58 10.81 -5.09 12.99
CA ASN A 58 12.06 -5.79 13.29
C ASN A 58 12.17 -7.06 12.46
N LEU A 59 11.04 -7.76 12.28
CA LEU A 59 10.96 -8.90 11.37
C LEU A 59 11.24 -8.48 9.92
N CYS A 60 10.62 -7.40 9.44
CA CYS A 60 10.84 -6.91 8.07
C CYS A 60 12.31 -6.53 7.84
N LEU A 61 12.95 -5.87 8.81
CA LEU A 61 14.39 -5.52 8.74
C LEU A 61 15.28 -6.77 8.74
N LYS A 62 14.98 -7.75 9.60
CA LYS A 62 15.74 -9.00 9.71
C LYS A 62 15.66 -9.84 8.43
N ASN A 63 14.50 -9.85 7.78
CA ASN A 63 14.27 -10.59 6.54
C ASN A 63 14.71 -9.82 5.29
N GLU A 64 15.26 -8.61 5.45
CA GLU A 64 15.64 -7.74 4.33
C GLU A 64 14.44 -7.32 3.44
N ASP A 65 13.22 -7.32 4.00
CA ASP A 65 11.98 -6.88 3.35
C ASP A 65 11.92 -5.33 3.31
N TRP A 66 12.88 -4.71 2.62
CA TRP A 66 13.17 -3.28 2.73
C TRP A 66 11.98 -2.37 2.41
N TYR A 67 11.17 -2.72 1.42
CA TYR A 67 9.96 -1.96 1.08
C TYR A 67 8.92 -2.00 2.22
N MET A 68 8.72 -3.17 2.82
CA MET A 68 7.77 -3.36 3.93
C MET A 68 8.25 -2.61 5.17
N ALA A 69 9.54 -2.72 5.48
CA ALA A 69 10.17 -1.96 6.56
C ALA A 69 10.05 -0.45 6.33
N ALA A 70 10.33 0.03 5.12
CA ALA A 70 10.27 1.45 4.78
C ALA A 70 8.85 2.01 4.88
N LYS A 71 7.83 1.30 4.35
CA LYS A 71 6.42 1.74 4.46
C LYS A 71 5.94 1.74 5.91
N THR A 72 6.28 0.71 6.69
CA THR A 72 5.95 0.64 8.12
C THR A 72 6.58 1.79 8.90
N LEU A 73 7.87 2.05 8.68
CA LEU A 73 8.61 3.13 9.35
C LEU A 73 8.12 4.52 8.96
N ALA A 74 7.89 4.77 7.67
CA ALA A 74 7.43 6.05 7.17
C ALA A 74 6.03 6.39 7.69
N GLU A 75 5.11 5.41 7.72
CA GLU A 75 3.76 5.60 8.26
C GLU A 75 3.79 5.88 9.77
N GLY A 76 4.51 5.08 10.55
CA GLY A 76 4.66 5.33 11.98
C GLY A 76 5.27 6.70 12.27
N THR A 77 6.27 7.11 11.49
CA THR A 77 6.88 8.45 11.59
C THR A 77 5.88 9.56 11.29
N ALA A 78 5.01 9.38 10.29
CA ALA A 78 3.99 10.36 9.94
C ALA A 78 2.98 10.56 11.08
N LEU A 79 2.50 9.45 11.67
CA LEU A 79 1.55 9.49 12.79
C LEU A 79 2.18 10.07 14.06
N GLU A 80 3.42 9.67 14.40
CA GLU A 80 4.14 10.25 15.53
C GLU A 80 4.39 11.76 15.35
N TYR A 81 4.70 12.19 14.12
CA TYR A 81 4.88 13.62 13.82
C TYR A 81 3.56 14.38 14.03
N ALA A 82 2.45 13.81 13.56
CA ALA A 82 1.11 14.38 13.72
C ALA A 82 0.78 14.63 15.20
N GLU A 83 0.94 13.60 16.04
CA GLU A 83 0.68 13.67 17.48
C GLU A 83 1.53 14.73 18.18
N LYS A 84 2.82 14.84 17.82
CA LYS A 84 3.77 15.76 18.45
C LYS A 84 3.60 17.22 18.02
N ASN A 85 3.14 17.46 16.79
CA ASN A 85 3.13 18.81 16.20
C ASN A 85 1.72 19.37 15.97
N GLY A 86 0.66 18.62 16.29
CA GLY A 86 -0.73 19.06 16.13
C GLY A 86 -1.17 19.18 14.67
N LEU A 87 -0.44 18.58 13.72
CA LEU A 87 -0.85 18.49 12.32
C LEU A 87 -1.84 17.32 12.17
N THR A 88 -3.01 17.54 11.57
CA THR A 88 -3.91 16.42 11.24
C THR A 88 -3.31 15.61 10.10
N VAL A 89 -2.97 14.35 10.38
CA VAL A 89 -2.49 13.39 9.39
C VAL A 89 -3.43 12.20 9.33
N VAL A 90 -3.79 11.81 8.11
CA VAL A 90 -4.57 10.60 7.83
C VAL A 90 -3.76 9.74 6.89
N THR A 91 -3.70 8.42 7.13
CA THR A 91 -3.00 7.49 6.24
C THR A 91 -3.98 6.61 5.50
N VAL A 92 -3.71 6.35 4.22
CA VAL A 92 -4.44 5.36 3.41
C VAL A 92 -3.49 4.24 3.05
N CYS A 93 -3.89 3.01 3.30
CA CYS A 93 -3.12 1.79 3.09
C CYS A 93 -3.70 0.99 1.91
N PRO A 94 -3.37 1.35 0.66
CA PRO A 94 -3.78 0.56 -0.49
C PRO A 94 -3.04 -0.77 -0.56
N CYS A 95 -3.69 -1.78 -1.16
CA CYS A 95 -3.07 -3.06 -1.52
C CYS A 95 -2.45 -3.00 -2.93
N VAL A 96 -2.46 -4.11 -3.69
CA VAL A 96 -1.99 -4.09 -5.08
C VAL A 96 -2.95 -3.23 -5.91
N VAL A 97 -2.46 -2.08 -6.37
CA VAL A 97 -3.26 -1.12 -7.13
C VAL A 97 -3.17 -1.44 -8.61
N LEU A 98 -4.30 -1.81 -9.22
CA LEU A 98 -4.43 -2.10 -10.65
C LEU A 98 -5.36 -1.08 -11.31
N GLY A 99 -5.31 -0.95 -12.64
CA GLY A 99 -6.23 -0.11 -13.39
C GLY A 99 -5.58 0.60 -14.57
N PRO A 100 -6.31 1.52 -15.22
CA PRO A 100 -5.80 2.25 -16.39
C PRO A 100 -4.55 3.08 -16.05
N LEU A 101 -3.54 3.01 -16.92
CA LEU A 101 -2.33 3.82 -16.79
C LEU A 101 -2.50 5.16 -17.51
N LEU A 102 -2.34 6.27 -16.78
CA LEU A 102 -2.27 7.62 -17.37
C LEU A 102 -0.88 7.98 -17.89
N GLN A 103 0.13 7.20 -17.51
CA GLN A 103 1.53 7.36 -17.87
C GLN A 103 1.97 6.23 -18.80
N PRO A 104 2.98 6.45 -19.68
CA PRO A 104 3.47 5.40 -20.60
C PRO A 104 4.36 4.36 -19.92
N VAL A 105 4.55 4.44 -18.59
CA VAL A 105 5.46 3.58 -17.82
C VAL A 105 4.66 2.69 -16.87
N VAL A 106 4.96 1.40 -16.90
CA VAL A 106 4.34 0.40 -16.01
C VAL A 106 4.88 0.57 -14.59
N ASN A 107 3.98 0.61 -13.60
CA ASN A 107 4.36 0.58 -12.18
C ASN A 107 4.46 -0.86 -11.67
N THR A 108 5.10 -1.07 -10.52
CA THR A 108 5.33 -2.42 -9.93
C THR A 108 4.05 -3.26 -9.78
N SER A 109 2.92 -2.65 -9.40
CA SER A 109 1.65 -3.38 -9.29
C SER A 109 1.11 -3.86 -10.65
N SER A 110 1.29 -3.06 -11.70
CA SER A 110 0.93 -3.49 -13.07
C SER A 110 1.95 -4.48 -13.65
N GLU A 111 3.23 -4.41 -13.25
CA GLU A 111 4.22 -5.44 -13.59
C GLU A 111 3.83 -6.80 -13.04
N PHE A 112 3.24 -6.85 -11.83
CA PHE A 112 2.66 -8.08 -11.29
C PHE A 112 1.60 -8.67 -12.23
N LEU A 113 0.70 -7.84 -12.77
CA LEU A 113 -0.29 -8.32 -13.75
C LEU A 113 0.36 -8.87 -15.02
N ILE A 114 1.39 -8.20 -15.55
CA ILE A 114 2.18 -8.67 -16.70
C ILE A 114 2.84 -10.02 -16.39
N TYR A 115 3.36 -10.17 -15.18
CA TYR A 115 3.99 -11.41 -14.74
C TYR A 115 2.99 -12.58 -14.66
N VAL A 116 1.77 -12.32 -14.17
CA VAL A 116 0.68 -13.31 -14.17
C VAL A 116 0.32 -13.72 -15.60
N ILE A 117 0.24 -12.75 -16.51
CA ILE A 117 -0.08 -12.99 -17.92
C ILE A 117 0.97 -13.90 -18.58
N LYS A 118 2.27 -13.68 -18.31
CA LYS A 118 3.38 -14.44 -18.90
C LYS A 118 3.59 -15.84 -18.31
N GLY A 119 2.66 -16.34 -17.52
CA GLY A 119 2.72 -17.69 -16.94
C GLY A 119 3.79 -17.84 -15.86
N GLY A 120 3.87 -16.88 -14.93
CA GLY A 120 4.73 -16.97 -13.74
C GLY A 120 4.70 -18.34 -13.02
N PRO A 121 5.66 -18.64 -12.12
CA PRO A 121 5.86 -19.96 -11.55
C PRO A 121 4.59 -20.51 -10.90
N THR A 122 4.33 -21.80 -11.11
CA THR A 122 3.15 -22.52 -10.60
C THR A 122 2.90 -22.34 -9.10
N VAL A 123 3.97 -22.12 -8.31
CA VAL A 123 3.89 -21.84 -6.86
C VAL A 123 3.04 -20.60 -6.54
N MET A 124 2.91 -19.65 -7.47
CA MET A 124 2.14 -18.43 -7.28
C MET A 124 0.65 -18.61 -7.56
N ASN A 125 0.23 -19.71 -8.20
CA ASN A 125 -1.15 -19.92 -8.65
C ASN A 125 -2.19 -19.78 -7.52
N TYR A 126 -1.83 -20.23 -6.33
CA TYR A 126 -2.71 -20.24 -5.15
C TYR A 126 -2.43 -19.08 -4.18
N MET A 127 -1.48 -18.20 -4.49
CA MET A 127 -1.29 -16.99 -3.70
C MET A 127 -2.49 -16.07 -3.88
N LEU A 128 -3.04 -15.64 -2.75
CA LEU A 128 -4.13 -14.68 -2.68
C LEU A 128 -3.57 -13.26 -2.57
N TRP A 129 -4.03 -12.39 -3.45
CA TRP A 129 -3.64 -11.00 -3.52
C TRP A 129 -4.83 -10.12 -3.20
N HIS A 130 -4.66 -9.18 -2.28
CA HIS A 130 -5.60 -8.08 -2.18
C HIS A 130 -5.35 -7.11 -3.34
N ILE A 131 -6.42 -6.74 -4.04
CA ILE A 131 -6.39 -5.84 -5.18
C ILE A 131 -7.38 -4.69 -4.98
N VAL A 132 -7.09 -3.56 -5.61
CA VAL A 132 -7.95 -2.38 -5.62
C VAL A 132 -7.77 -1.63 -6.95
N ASP A 133 -8.83 -1.03 -7.47
CA ASP A 133 -8.72 -0.17 -8.65
C ASP A 133 -8.05 1.17 -8.27
N VAL A 134 -7.18 1.69 -9.14
CA VAL A 134 -6.51 2.98 -8.94
C VAL A 134 -7.48 4.14 -8.77
N ARG A 135 -8.66 4.05 -9.39
CA ARG A 135 -9.73 5.05 -9.26
C ARG A 135 -10.36 4.99 -7.87
N ASP A 136 -10.58 3.80 -7.33
CA ASP A 136 -11.09 3.64 -5.96
C ASP A 136 -10.08 4.17 -4.93
N VAL A 137 -8.78 4.00 -5.18
CA VAL A 137 -7.73 4.60 -4.33
C VAL A 137 -7.78 6.13 -4.41
N ALA A 138 -7.94 6.69 -5.61
CA ALA A 138 -8.06 8.15 -5.79
C ALA A 138 -9.30 8.71 -5.07
N ASP A 139 -10.45 8.03 -5.22
CA ASP A 139 -11.69 8.39 -4.54
C ASP A 139 -11.54 8.28 -3.02
N ALA A 140 -10.91 7.20 -2.51
CA ALA A 140 -10.63 7.05 -1.09
C ALA A 140 -9.74 8.19 -0.55
N LEU A 141 -8.70 8.58 -1.28
CA LEU A 141 -7.81 9.69 -0.91
C LEU A 141 -8.57 11.03 -0.86
N LEU A 142 -9.44 11.28 -1.84
CA LEU A 142 -10.28 12.48 -1.87
C LEU A 142 -11.27 12.49 -0.71
N LEU A 143 -11.95 11.37 -0.46
CA LEU A 143 -12.92 11.24 0.62
C LEU A 143 -12.30 11.49 2.00
N VAL A 144 -11.14 10.89 2.31
CA VAL A 144 -10.47 11.14 3.59
C VAL A 144 -9.90 12.55 3.68
N TYR A 145 -9.55 13.17 2.55
CA TYR A 145 -9.14 14.57 2.54
C TYR A 145 -10.31 15.49 2.91
N GLU A 146 -11.47 15.32 2.26
CA GLU A 146 -12.63 16.20 2.40
C GLU A 146 -13.38 16.04 3.73
N LYS A 147 -13.45 14.83 4.29
CA LYS A 147 -14.19 14.55 5.52
C LYS A 147 -13.46 15.09 6.74
N ALA A 148 -13.97 16.14 7.39
CA ALA A 148 -13.31 16.77 8.54
C ALA A 148 -13.06 15.78 9.70
N GLU A 149 -13.95 14.81 9.87
CA GLU A 149 -13.92 13.77 10.90
C GLU A 149 -12.93 12.61 10.61
N SER A 150 -12.36 12.55 9.41
CA SER A 150 -11.40 11.50 9.04
C SER A 150 -10.19 11.54 9.96
N SER A 151 -9.81 10.39 10.53
CA SER A 151 -8.64 10.30 11.41
C SER A 151 -8.02 8.91 11.37
N GLY A 152 -6.75 8.82 11.77
CA GLY A 152 -6.03 7.56 11.84
C GLY A 152 -5.68 6.99 10.47
N ARG A 153 -5.92 5.69 10.31
CA ARG A 153 -5.49 4.88 9.18
C ARG A 153 -6.74 4.33 8.48
N TYR A 154 -6.68 4.14 7.17
CA TYR A 154 -7.75 3.53 6.38
C TYR A 154 -7.19 2.43 5.48
N LEU A 155 -7.69 1.21 5.60
CA LEU A 155 -7.35 0.14 4.65
C LEU A 155 -8.12 0.34 3.34
N CYS A 156 -7.41 0.29 2.22
CA CYS A 156 -7.99 0.38 0.87
C CYS A 156 -7.69 -0.92 0.12
N ALA A 157 -8.37 -1.98 0.54
CA ALA A 157 -8.15 -3.35 0.09
C ALA A 157 -9.47 -4.16 0.01
N PRO A 158 -10.42 -3.74 -0.83
CA PRO A 158 -11.79 -4.26 -0.84
C PRO A 158 -11.87 -5.72 -1.28
N ASP A 159 -11.05 -6.10 -2.26
CA ASP A 159 -11.14 -7.38 -2.93
C ASP A 159 -9.89 -8.24 -2.74
N ARG A 160 -10.06 -9.54 -2.99
CA ARG A 160 -8.98 -10.51 -3.05
C ARG A 160 -9.16 -11.45 -4.22
N VAL A 161 -8.08 -11.81 -4.88
CA VAL A 161 -8.08 -12.72 -6.04
C VAL A 161 -6.88 -13.66 -5.97
N SER A 162 -7.05 -14.92 -6.36
CA SER A 162 -5.91 -15.81 -6.54
C SER A 162 -5.22 -15.51 -7.87
N THR A 163 -3.91 -15.75 -7.99
CA THR A 163 -3.21 -15.61 -9.27
C THR A 163 -3.87 -16.42 -10.39
N LYS A 164 -4.34 -17.64 -10.08
CA LYS A 164 -5.05 -18.50 -11.02
C LYS A 164 -6.39 -17.89 -11.47
N ASP A 165 -7.18 -17.38 -10.53
CA ASP A 165 -8.49 -16.79 -10.86
C ASP A 165 -8.31 -15.49 -11.65
N LEU A 166 -7.29 -14.69 -11.33
CA LEU A 166 -6.93 -13.50 -12.10
C LEU A 166 -6.58 -13.87 -13.55
N LEU A 167 -5.75 -14.90 -13.76
CA LEU A 167 -5.44 -15.40 -15.10
C LEU A 167 -6.68 -15.92 -15.83
N ASN A 168 -7.59 -16.62 -15.15
CA ASN A 168 -8.83 -17.11 -15.74
C ASN A 168 -9.74 -15.95 -16.19
N ILE A 169 -9.88 -14.90 -15.36
CA ILE A 169 -10.64 -13.69 -15.71
C ILE A 169 -10.04 -13.04 -16.96
N LEU A 170 -8.71 -12.95 -17.06
CA LEU A 170 -8.05 -12.41 -18.24
C LEU A 170 -8.35 -13.25 -19.48
N LYS A 171 -8.17 -14.57 -19.41
CA LYS A 171 -8.48 -15.50 -20.52
C LYS A 171 -9.93 -15.43 -20.98
N MET A 172 -10.87 -15.24 -20.06
CA MET A 172 -12.30 -15.08 -20.39
C MET A 172 -12.60 -13.74 -21.08
N THR A 173 -11.93 -12.66 -20.67
CA THR A 173 -12.20 -11.31 -21.16
C THR A 173 -11.41 -10.96 -22.42
N HIS A 174 -10.26 -11.61 -22.64
CA HIS A 174 -9.37 -11.39 -23.79
C HIS A 174 -8.90 -12.74 -24.38
N PRO A 175 -9.82 -13.54 -24.95
CA PRO A 175 -9.55 -14.93 -25.35
C PRO A 175 -8.49 -15.07 -26.45
N ASP A 176 -8.29 -14.03 -27.26
CA ASP A 176 -7.35 -14.04 -28.38
C ASP A 176 -5.92 -13.63 -27.99
N TYR A 177 -5.68 -13.32 -26.70
CA TYR A 177 -4.36 -12.95 -26.21
C TYR A 177 -3.50 -14.20 -25.90
N ASN A 178 -2.20 -14.13 -26.15
CA ASN A 178 -1.28 -15.23 -25.86
C ASN A 178 -0.77 -15.15 -24.40
N TYR A 179 -1.24 -16.07 -23.57
CA TYR A 179 -0.92 -16.20 -22.14
C TYR A 179 0.17 -17.23 -21.90
#